data_AF-Q4UKI9-F1
#
_entry.id   AF-Q4UKI9-F1
#
_cell.length_a   1.000
_cell.length_b   1.000
_cell.length_c   1.000
_cell.angle_alpha   90.00
_cell.angle_beta   90.00
_cell.angle_gamma   90.00
#
_symmetry.space_group_name_H-M   'P 1'
#
loop_
_entity.id
_entity.type
_entity.pdbx_description
1 polymer ?
#
loop_
_entity_poly.entity_id
_entity_poly.type
_entity_poly.pdbx_seq_one_letter_code
_entity_poly.pdbx_strand_id
1 'polypeptide(L)'
;MLLKAKNIQQKIYIERLLLYRKITKVKPDFIRVDADEVTYPLHVILRFEIEELLITGDLNLDELPSFWDNKMQEYLGIKPVSFSNGCLQDIHWSHGNFGYFPAYTNGAIIASMVMKKVKEMYPNIKDDILKGDFSNLNNYLNKNFRNLGSLKNSADLLKSASGEDKINPEVYIGYLEGKYL
;
A
#
# COMPACT_ATOMS: atom_id res chain seq x y z
N MET A 1 43.97 -10.87 -11.21
CA MET A 1 42.65 -10.77 -11.88
C MET A 1 41.50 -11.17 -10.95
N LEU A 2 41.57 -12.32 -10.26
CA LEU A 2 40.55 -12.80 -9.32
C LEU A 2 40.24 -11.87 -8.12
N LEU A 3 41.26 -11.22 -7.54
CA LEU A 3 41.08 -10.27 -6.43
C LEU A 3 40.29 -9.00 -6.82
N LYS A 4 40.48 -8.50 -8.05
CA LYS A 4 39.73 -7.32 -8.56
C LYS A 4 38.25 -7.67 -8.84
N ALA A 5 37.98 -8.86 -9.37
CA ALA A 5 36.62 -9.33 -9.62
C ALA A 5 35.81 -9.54 -8.32
N LYS A 6 36.42 -10.13 -7.29
CA LYS A 6 35.80 -10.26 -5.94
C LYS A 6 35.44 -8.90 -5.35
N ASN A 7 36.30 -7.89 -5.54
CA ASN A 7 36.08 -6.53 -5.02
C ASN A 7 34.91 -5.81 -5.73
N ILE A 8 34.73 -6.05 -7.03
CA ILE A 8 33.60 -5.49 -7.81
C ILE A 8 32.27 -6.13 -7.40
N GLN A 9 32.23 -7.46 -7.27
CA GLN A 9 31.00 -8.17 -6.91
C GLN A 9 30.53 -7.81 -5.49
N GLN A 10 31.47 -7.62 -4.57
CA GLN A 10 31.18 -7.16 -3.21
C GLN A 10 30.65 -5.71 -3.20
N LYS A 11 31.23 -4.82 -4.01
CA LYS A 11 30.73 -3.45 -4.17
C LYS A 11 29.29 -3.41 -4.69
N ILE A 12 29.00 -4.16 -5.75
CA ILE A 12 27.64 -4.26 -6.32
C ILE A 12 26.64 -4.77 -5.28
N TYR A 13 27.03 -5.78 -4.49
CA TYR A 13 26.18 -6.30 -3.44
C TYR A 13 25.84 -5.25 -2.37
N ILE A 14 26.85 -4.48 -1.92
CA ILE A 14 26.64 -3.39 -0.94
C ILE A 14 25.73 -2.30 -1.51
N GLU A 15 25.95 -1.87 -2.75
CA GLU A 15 25.12 -0.85 -3.40
C GLU A 15 23.66 -1.31 -3.53
N ARG A 16 23.43 -2.59 -3.88
CA ARG A 16 22.08 -3.17 -3.92
C ARG A 16 21.40 -3.14 -2.54
N LEU A 17 22.12 -3.48 -1.48
CA LEU A 17 21.58 -3.44 -0.12
C LEU A 17 21.26 -2.01 0.34
N LEU A 18 22.15 -1.05 0.04
CA LEU A 18 21.93 0.36 0.37
C LEU A 18 20.73 0.93 -0.38
N LEU A 19 20.59 0.61 -1.66
CA LEU A 19 19.43 1.01 -2.46
C LEU A 19 18.16 0.40 -1.87
N TYR A 20 18.15 -0.90 -1.57
CA TYR A 20 17.01 -1.58 -0.97
C TYR A 20 16.57 -0.90 0.33
N ARG A 21 17.50 -0.67 1.27
CA ARG A 21 17.19 0.01 2.54
C ARG A 21 16.66 1.43 2.35
N LYS A 22 17.14 2.14 1.32
CA LYS A 22 16.69 3.51 1.03
C LYS A 22 15.26 3.51 0.49
N ILE A 23 14.90 2.58 -0.40
CA ILE A 23 13.56 2.50 -0.99
C ILE A 23 12.52 1.88 -0.05
N THR A 24 12.95 1.08 0.94
CA THR A 24 12.05 0.48 1.94
C THR A 24 12.11 1.22 3.28
N LYS A 25 12.57 2.48 3.32
CA LYS A 25 12.63 3.22 4.58
C LYS A 25 11.21 3.51 5.07
N VAL A 26 10.95 3.19 6.34
CA VAL A 26 9.70 3.50 7.04
C VAL A 26 9.91 4.74 7.89
N LYS A 27 9.03 5.73 7.77
CA LYS A 27 9.09 6.97 8.55
C LYS A 27 7.73 7.66 8.51
N PRO A 28 7.12 7.96 9.67
CA PRO A 28 5.96 8.84 9.73
C PRO A 28 6.22 10.20 9.05
N ASP A 29 5.27 10.64 8.25
CA ASP A 29 5.30 11.93 7.56
C ASP A 29 3.88 12.49 7.38
N PHE A 30 3.75 13.73 6.92
CA PHE A 30 2.45 14.41 6.79
C PHE A 30 1.71 14.08 5.50
N ILE A 31 2.46 13.86 4.42
CA ILE A 31 1.93 13.79 3.06
C ILE A 31 1.61 12.34 2.68
N ARG A 32 0.32 12.04 2.52
CA ARG A 32 -0.18 10.68 2.25
C ARG A 32 0.41 10.08 0.99
N VAL A 33 0.55 10.86 -0.09
CA VAL A 33 1.05 10.34 -1.38
C VAL A 33 2.54 9.98 -1.33
N ASP A 34 3.26 10.48 -0.33
CA ASP A 34 4.68 10.21 -0.11
C ASP A 34 4.92 9.18 1.01
N ALA A 35 3.86 8.72 1.69
CA ALA A 35 3.96 7.80 2.81
C ALA A 35 4.46 6.42 2.39
N ASP A 36 5.26 5.79 3.25
CA ASP A 36 5.77 4.45 3.04
C ASP A 36 4.67 3.38 3.21
N GLU A 37 4.93 2.16 2.75
CA GLU A 37 3.92 1.09 2.78
C GLU A 37 3.42 0.72 4.18
N VAL A 38 4.18 0.97 5.26
CA VAL A 38 3.74 0.67 6.62
C VAL A 38 2.84 1.78 7.15
N THR A 39 3.18 3.05 6.88
CA THR A 39 2.44 4.21 7.42
C THR A 39 1.27 4.66 6.55
N TYR A 40 1.30 4.38 5.24
CA TYR A 40 0.27 4.79 4.28
C TYR A 40 -1.16 4.39 4.68
N PRO A 41 -1.45 3.15 5.13
CA PRO A 41 -2.81 2.78 5.52
C PRO A 41 -3.41 3.64 6.63
N LEU A 42 -2.59 4.16 7.54
CA LEU A 42 -3.03 5.02 8.66
C LEU A 42 -3.56 6.36 8.16
N HIS A 43 -2.94 6.93 7.12
CA HIS A 43 -3.45 8.15 6.48
C HIS A 43 -4.83 7.93 5.85
N VAL A 44 -5.07 6.74 5.29
CA VAL A 44 -6.36 6.37 4.70
C VAL A 44 -7.42 6.14 5.78
N ILE A 45 -7.08 5.42 6.85
CA ILE A 45 -7.99 5.18 7.99
C ILE A 45 -8.46 6.51 8.59
N LEU A 46 -7.53 7.44 8.85
CA LEU A 46 -7.86 8.78 9.34
C LEU A 46 -8.92 9.48 8.47
N ARG A 47 -8.79 9.40 7.15
CA ARG A 47 -9.74 10.05 6.23
C ARG A 47 -11.07 9.33 6.19
N PHE A 48 -11.06 7.99 6.24
CA PHE A 48 -12.28 7.19 6.33
C PHE A 48 -13.09 7.53 7.58
N GLU A 49 -12.44 7.59 8.75
CA GLU A 49 -13.11 7.94 10.01
C GLU A 49 -13.68 9.36 9.96
N ILE A 50 -12.94 10.32 9.39
CA ILE A 50 -13.44 11.69 9.19
C ILE A 50 -14.66 11.70 8.26
N GLU A 51 -14.61 10.98 7.13
CA GLU A 51 -15.73 10.90 6.20
C GLU A 51 -16.97 10.33 6.85
N GLU A 52 -16.83 9.25 7.65
CA GLU A 52 -17.92 8.66 8.40
C GLU A 52 -18.56 9.70 9.34
N LEU A 53 -17.76 10.37 10.18
CA LEU A 53 -18.25 11.34 11.16
C LEU A 53 -18.88 12.59 10.51
N LEU A 54 -18.34 13.06 9.38
CA LEU A 54 -18.93 14.18 8.64
C LEU A 54 -20.29 13.79 8.03
N ILE A 55 -20.44 12.54 7.57
CA ILE A 55 -21.67 12.04 6.96
C ILE A 55 -22.74 11.77 8.02
N THR A 56 -22.37 11.22 9.18
CA THR A 56 -23.31 10.99 10.30
C THR A 56 -23.69 12.27 11.03
N GLY A 57 -22.88 13.34 10.89
CA GLY A 57 -23.08 14.61 11.58
C GLY A 57 -22.46 14.65 12.97
N ASP A 58 -21.60 13.68 13.30
CA ASP A 58 -20.91 13.57 14.60
C ASP A 58 -19.62 14.42 14.66
N LEU A 59 -19.20 15.01 13.54
CA LEU A 59 -18.10 15.97 13.46
C LEU A 59 -18.55 17.26 12.76
N ASN A 60 -18.40 18.41 13.43
CA ASN A 60 -18.62 19.70 12.77
C ASN A 60 -17.43 20.07 11.89
N LEU A 61 -17.69 20.74 10.77
CA LEU A 61 -16.63 21.14 9.83
C LEU A 61 -15.56 22.02 10.48
N ASP A 62 -15.95 22.90 11.41
CA ASP A 62 -15.02 23.79 12.13
C ASP A 62 -14.07 23.00 13.06
N GLU A 63 -14.42 21.76 13.42
CA GLU A 63 -13.62 20.87 14.26
C GLU A 63 -12.68 19.97 13.43
N LEU A 64 -12.85 19.91 12.10
CA LEU A 64 -12.05 19.08 11.22
C LEU A 64 -10.53 19.29 11.38
N PRO A 65 -9.98 20.53 11.46
CA PRO A 65 -8.54 20.70 11.63
C PRO A 65 -8.01 20.11 12.94
N SER A 66 -8.72 20.29 14.06
CA SER A 66 -8.27 19.77 15.36
C SER A 66 -8.42 18.24 15.43
N PHE A 67 -9.49 17.69 14.87
CA PHE A 67 -9.70 16.25 14.77
C PHE A 67 -8.58 15.59 13.96
N TRP A 68 -8.24 16.17 12.80
CA TRP A 68 -7.14 15.71 11.96
C TRP A 68 -5.81 15.69 12.72
N ASP A 69 -5.46 16.79 13.38
CA ASP A 69 -4.22 16.93 14.14
C ASP A 69 -4.11 15.87 15.24
N ASN A 70 -5.20 15.64 15.97
CA ASN A 70 -5.25 14.63 17.03
C ASN A 70 -5.06 13.22 16.49
N LYS A 71 -5.72 12.88 15.38
CA LYS A 71 -5.58 11.56 14.74
C LYS A 71 -4.20 11.32 14.13
N MET A 72 -3.59 12.34 13.53
CA MET A 72 -2.20 12.26 13.07
C MET A 72 -1.24 12.01 14.24
N GLN A 73 -1.47 12.66 15.39
CA GLN A 73 -0.65 12.44 16.59
C GLN A 73 -0.87 11.04 17.18
N GLU A 74 -2.11 10.55 17.21
CA GLU A 74 -2.48 9.22 17.69
C GLU A 74 -1.85 8.11 16.84
N TYR A 75 -1.98 8.19 15.51
CA TYR A 75 -1.56 7.11 14.61
C TYR A 75 -0.09 7.18 14.18
N LEU A 76 0.41 8.39 13.94
CA LEU A 76 1.73 8.61 13.34
C LEU A 76 2.71 9.30 14.28
N GLY A 77 2.27 9.71 15.49
CA GLY A 77 3.13 10.35 16.48
C GLY A 77 3.54 11.77 16.13
N ILE A 78 2.92 12.40 15.11
CA ILE A 78 3.28 13.71 14.58
C ILE A 78 2.05 14.60 14.40
N LYS A 79 2.24 15.92 14.51
CA LYS A 79 1.19 16.92 14.33
C LYS A 79 1.52 17.86 13.15
N PRO A 80 0.60 18.06 12.19
CA PRO A 80 0.79 19.02 11.10
C PRO A 80 1.12 20.43 11.60
N VAL A 81 1.98 21.14 10.89
CA VAL A 81 2.38 22.53 11.20
C VAL A 81 1.55 23.58 10.44
N SER A 82 0.69 23.14 9.52
CA SER A 82 -0.16 23.98 8.67
C SER A 82 -1.30 23.14 8.11
N PHE A 83 -2.38 23.80 7.66
CA PHE A 83 -3.50 23.10 7.03
C PHE A 83 -3.13 22.43 5.70
N SER A 84 -2.15 22.96 4.96
CA SER A 84 -1.65 22.33 3.73
C SER A 84 -0.95 20.99 3.98
N ASN A 85 -0.35 20.83 5.17
CA ASN A 85 0.19 19.55 5.63
C ASN A 85 -0.85 18.72 6.41
N GLY A 86 -2.05 19.26 6.61
CA GLY A 86 -3.14 18.67 7.36
C GLY A 86 -4.36 18.39 6.48
N CYS A 87 -5.53 18.82 6.95
CA CYS A 87 -6.83 18.55 6.32
C CYS A 87 -7.02 19.15 4.91
N LEU A 88 -6.16 20.07 4.46
CA LEU A 88 -6.21 20.64 3.11
C LEU A 88 -5.20 20.02 2.14
N GLN A 89 -4.50 18.94 2.51
CA GLN A 89 -3.47 18.36 1.64
C GLN A 89 -4.02 17.70 0.36
N ASP A 90 -5.25 17.18 0.42
CA ASP A 90 -5.86 16.34 -0.61
C ASP A 90 -7.05 17.07 -1.26
N ILE A 91 -7.20 16.90 -2.57
CA ILE A 91 -8.27 17.54 -3.38
C ILE A 91 -9.61 16.81 -3.33
N HIS A 92 -9.67 15.62 -2.71
CA HIS A 92 -10.81 14.70 -2.82
C HIS A 92 -12.11 15.31 -2.31
N TRP A 93 -12.10 15.87 -1.10
CA TRP A 93 -13.31 16.46 -0.51
C TRP A 93 -13.78 17.70 -1.27
N SER A 94 -12.86 18.54 -1.77
CA SER A 94 -13.23 19.68 -2.63
C SER A 94 -13.84 19.27 -3.97
N HIS A 95 -13.55 18.05 -4.45
CA HIS A 95 -14.17 17.47 -5.64
C HIS A 95 -15.42 16.62 -5.33
N GLY A 96 -15.84 16.53 -4.07
CA GLY A 96 -16.98 15.72 -3.65
C GLY A 96 -16.73 14.21 -3.60
N ASN A 97 -15.47 13.77 -3.63
CA ASN A 97 -15.10 12.35 -3.64
C ASN A 97 -15.11 11.72 -2.24
N PHE A 98 -16.26 11.72 -1.57
CA PHE A 98 -16.46 11.02 -0.29
C PHE A 98 -16.59 9.51 -0.50
N GLY A 99 -16.04 8.71 0.42
CA GLY A 99 -16.01 7.25 0.34
C GLY A 99 -14.93 6.70 -0.60
N TYR A 100 -14.07 7.56 -1.13
CA TYR A 100 -13.05 7.18 -2.12
C TYR A 100 -11.77 6.63 -1.48
N PHE A 101 -11.32 7.23 -0.37
CA PHE A 101 -10.03 6.88 0.25
C PHE A 101 -9.85 5.40 0.60
N PRO A 102 -10.87 4.66 1.10
CA PRO A 102 -10.73 3.24 1.42
C PRO A 102 -10.23 2.38 0.25
N ALA A 103 -10.49 2.80 -1.01
CA ALA A 103 -10.05 2.08 -2.19
C ALA A 103 -8.51 1.96 -2.29
N TYR A 104 -7.75 2.94 -1.78
CA TYR A 104 -6.29 2.91 -1.83
C TYR A 104 -5.70 1.78 -0.97
N THR A 105 -6.09 1.71 0.31
CA THR A 105 -5.63 0.66 1.22
C THR A 105 -6.15 -0.70 0.82
N ASN A 106 -7.42 -0.78 0.37
CA ASN A 106 -7.96 -2.03 -0.18
C ASN A 106 -7.15 -2.52 -1.39
N GLY A 107 -6.68 -1.64 -2.25
CA GLY A 107 -5.79 -2.00 -3.36
C GLY A 107 -4.49 -2.66 -2.89
N ALA A 108 -3.84 -2.12 -1.85
CA ALA A 108 -2.62 -2.70 -1.28
C ALA A 108 -2.86 -4.07 -0.63
N ILE A 109 -3.97 -4.22 0.11
CA ILE A 109 -4.35 -5.50 0.72
C ILE A 109 -4.66 -6.54 -0.36
N ILE A 110 -5.45 -6.19 -1.38
CA ILE A 110 -5.77 -7.10 -2.48
C ILE A 110 -4.49 -7.50 -3.23
N ALA A 111 -3.54 -6.57 -3.44
CA ALA A 111 -2.28 -6.89 -4.08
C ALA A 111 -1.46 -7.94 -3.29
N SER A 112 -1.42 -7.86 -1.96
CA SER A 112 -0.74 -8.87 -1.13
C SER A 112 -1.46 -10.22 -1.19
N MET A 113 -2.79 -10.23 -1.17
CA MET A 113 -3.61 -11.44 -1.32
C MET A 113 -3.37 -12.13 -2.68
N VAL A 114 -3.37 -11.37 -3.77
CA VAL A 114 -3.08 -11.89 -5.11
C VAL A 114 -1.65 -12.41 -5.20
N MET A 115 -0.66 -11.68 -4.66
CA MET A 115 0.73 -12.12 -4.67
C MET A 115 0.96 -13.39 -3.82
N LYS A 116 0.26 -13.54 -2.69
CA LYS A 116 0.23 -14.79 -1.93
C LYS A 116 -0.24 -15.95 -2.82
N LYS A 117 -1.34 -15.77 -3.55
CA LYS A 117 -1.86 -16.81 -4.44
C LYS A 117 -0.94 -17.13 -5.63
N VAL A 118 -0.29 -16.11 -6.19
CA VAL A 118 0.73 -16.29 -7.23
C VAL A 118 1.90 -17.13 -6.70
N LYS A 119 2.39 -16.86 -5.49
CA LYS A 119 3.50 -17.62 -4.89
C LYS A 119 3.13 -19.09 -4.62
N GLU A 120 1.88 -19.36 -4.25
CA GLU A 120 1.38 -20.74 -4.13
C GLU A 120 1.38 -21.49 -5.47
N MET A 121 0.97 -20.82 -6.55
CA MET A 121 0.89 -21.42 -7.89
C MET A 121 2.26 -21.52 -8.58
N TYR A 122 3.13 -20.55 -8.33
CA TYR A 122 4.47 -20.45 -8.92
C TYR A 122 5.51 -20.28 -7.81
N PRO A 123 5.97 -21.38 -7.19
CA PRO A 123 6.94 -21.32 -6.09
C PRO A 123 8.25 -20.59 -6.43
N ASN A 124 8.65 -20.59 -7.71
CA ASN A 124 9.87 -19.95 -8.20
C ASN A 124 9.68 -18.48 -8.63
N ILE A 125 8.51 -17.88 -8.41
CA ILE A 125 8.18 -16.54 -8.96
C ILE A 125 9.20 -15.45 -8.57
N LYS A 126 9.82 -15.58 -7.40
CA LYS A 126 10.87 -14.64 -6.96
C LYS A 126 12.09 -14.70 -7.86
N ASP A 127 12.50 -15.90 -8.29
CA ASP A 127 13.64 -16.09 -9.17
C ASP A 127 13.34 -15.64 -10.60
N ASP A 128 12.09 -15.84 -11.06
CA ASP A 128 11.62 -15.32 -12.35
C ASP A 128 11.75 -13.78 -12.37
N ILE A 129 11.20 -13.10 -11.35
CA ILE A 129 11.28 -11.64 -11.22
C ILE A 129 12.73 -11.16 -11.13
N LEU A 130 13.60 -11.86 -10.39
CA LEU A 130 15.02 -11.50 -10.29
C LEU A 130 15.76 -11.59 -11.62
N LYS A 131 15.32 -12.45 -12.54
CA LYS A 131 15.84 -12.57 -13.91
C LYS A 131 15.17 -11.61 -14.89
N GLY A 132 14.17 -10.85 -14.45
CA GLY A 132 13.36 -9.98 -15.30
C GLY A 132 12.31 -10.73 -16.12
N ASP A 133 12.02 -11.99 -15.79
CA ASP A 133 10.95 -12.76 -16.41
C ASP A 133 9.65 -12.55 -15.63
N PHE A 134 8.69 -11.88 -16.26
CA PHE A 134 7.36 -11.62 -15.69
C PHE A 134 6.27 -12.47 -16.34
N SER A 135 6.63 -13.46 -17.16
CA SER A 135 5.67 -14.24 -17.97
C SER A 135 4.66 -14.98 -17.10
N ASN A 136 5.12 -15.68 -16.05
CA ASN A 136 4.24 -16.39 -15.11
C ASN A 136 3.28 -15.43 -14.39
N LEU A 137 3.80 -14.31 -13.87
CA LEU A 137 2.97 -13.29 -13.20
C LEU A 137 1.92 -12.70 -14.16
N ASN A 138 2.32 -12.31 -15.36
CA ASN A 138 1.43 -11.71 -16.34
C ASN A 138 0.36 -12.69 -16.82
N ASN A 139 0.73 -13.94 -17.09
CA ASN A 139 -0.21 -14.99 -17.48
C ASN A 139 -1.25 -15.22 -16.37
N TYR A 140 -0.81 -15.27 -15.11
CA TYR A 140 -1.71 -15.40 -13.97
C TYR A 140 -2.69 -14.22 -13.88
N LEU A 141 -2.18 -12.98 -13.90
CA LEU A 141 -3.00 -11.79 -13.77
C LEU A 141 -3.97 -11.62 -14.95
N ASN A 142 -3.54 -11.94 -16.17
CA ASN A 142 -4.41 -11.89 -17.36
C ASN A 142 -5.57 -12.88 -17.24
N LYS A 143 -5.28 -14.13 -16.88
CA LYS A 143 -6.29 -15.18 -16.75
C LYS A 143 -7.28 -14.91 -15.62
N ASN A 144 -6.79 -14.46 -14.47
CA ASN A 144 -7.58 -14.43 -13.24
C ASN A 144 -8.17 -13.04 -12.89
N PHE A 145 -7.73 -11.98 -13.57
CA PHE A 145 -8.15 -10.61 -13.26
C PHE A 145 -8.29 -9.72 -14.51
N ARG A 146 -7.20 -9.40 -15.22
CA ARG A 146 -7.16 -8.33 -16.23
C ARG A 146 -8.08 -8.58 -17.43
N ASN A 147 -8.15 -9.82 -17.94
CA ASN A 147 -9.00 -10.12 -19.10
C ASN A 147 -10.50 -10.24 -18.74
N LEU A 148 -10.83 -10.30 -17.46
CA LEU A 148 -12.22 -10.37 -17.01
C LEU A 148 -12.87 -8.99 -17.01
N GLY A 149 -12.10 -7.93 -16.79
CA GLY A 149 -12.59 -6.54 -16.80
C GLY A 149 -13.90 -6.39 -16.02
N SER A 150 -14.87 -5.68 -16.60
CA SER A 150 -16.21 -5.50 -16.03
C SER A 150 -17.20 -6.63 -16.35
N LEU A 151 -16.76 -7.78 -16.89
CA LEU A 151 -17.63 -8.96 -17.01
C LEU A 151 -17.95 -9.60 -15.65
N LYS A 152 -17.12 -9.33 -14.63
CA LYS A 152 -17.32 -9.80 -13.26
C LYS A 152 -17.40 -8.61 -12.31
N ASN A 153 -18.19 -8.74 -11.25
CA ASN A 153 -18.20 -7.77 -10.16
C ASN A 153 -16.92 -7.88 -9.32
N SER A 154 -16.67 -6.88 -8.45
CA SER A 154 -15.47 -6.82 -7.63
C SER A 154 -15.27 -8.03 -6.71
N ALA A 155 -16.35 -8.60 -6.16
CA ALA A 155 -16.25 -9.77 -5.28
C ALA A 155 -15.82 -11.02 -6.06
N ASP A 156 -16.38 -11.23 -7.25
CA ASP A 156 -16.02 -12.34 -8.12
C ASP A 156 -14.60 -12.18 -8.68
N LEU A 157 -14.16 -10.94 -8.96
CA LEU A 157 -12.78 -10.65 -9.36
C LEU A 157 -11.80 -10.92 -8.21
N LEU A 158 -12.13 -10.49 -6.99
CA LEU A 158 -11.33 -10.76 -5.80
C LEU A 158 -11.14 -12.26 -5.60
N LYS A 159 -12.24 -13.03 -5.63
CA LYS A 159 -12.21 -14.48 -5.49
C LYS A 159 -11.40 -15.14 -6.60
N SER A 160 -11.58 -14.71 -7.85
CA SER A 160 -10.85 -15.22 -9.00
C SER A 160 -9.34 -14.96 -8.88
N ALA A 161 -8.94 -13.76 -8.45
CA ALA A 161 -7.54 -13.33 -8.43
C ALA A 161 -6.77 -13.75 -7.16
N SER A 162 -7.44 -13.87 -6.02
CA SER A 162 -6.81 -14.17 -4.73
C SER A 162 -7.18 -15.53 -4.14
N GLY A 163 -8.32 -16.09 -4.55
CA GLY A 163 -8.90 -17.28 -3.93
C GLY A 163 -9.66 -17.01 -2.63
N GLU A 164 -9.78 -15.76 -2.18
CA GLU A 164 -10.51 -15.40 -0.95
C GLU A 164 -11.83 -14.69 -1.29
N ASP A 165 -12.88 -14.94 -0.49
CA ASP A 165 -14.21 -14.36 -0.70
C ASP A 165 -14.34 -12.91 -0.18
N LYS A 166 -13.38 -12.45 0.63
CA LYS A 166 -13.38 -11.14 1.28
C LYS A 166 -11.97 -10.57 1.33
N ILE A 167 -11.88 -9.24 1.40
CA ILE A 167 -10.61 -8.54 1.64
C ILE A 167 -10.11 -8.95 3.03
N ASN A 168 -8.86 -9.38 3.11
CA ASN A 168 -8.26 -9.94 4.32
C ASN A 168 -6.98 -9.19 4.70
N PRO A 169 -7.04 -8.24 5.66
CA PRO A 169 -5.89 -7.42 6.03
C PRO A 169 -4.73 -8.22 6.64
N GLU A 170 -4.97 -9.39 7.22
CA GLU A 170 -3.94 -10.25 7.82
C GLU A 170 -2.87 -10.66 6.79
N VAL A 171 -3.24 -10.82 5.52
CA VAL A 171 -2.28 -11.14 4.46
C VAL A 171 -1.34 -9.98 4.18
N TYR A 172 -1.83 -8.74 4.30
CA TYR A 172 -1.00 -7.54 4.17
C TYR A 172 -0.09 -7.35 5.38
N ILE A 173 -0.61 -7.54 6.58
CA ILE A 173 0.18 -7.49 7.83
C ILE A 173 1.31 -8.51 7.77
N GLY A 174 1.03 -9.78 7.44
CA GLY A 174 2.07 -10.80 7.32
C GLY A 174 3.09 -10.52 6.22
N TYR A 175 2.70 -9.84 5.14
CA TYR A 175 3.64 -9.34 4.13
C TYR A 175 4.58 -8.26 4.69
N LEU A 176 4.05 -7.30 5.46
CA LEU A 176 4.85 -6.26 6.10
C LEU A 176 5.79 -6.86 7.14
N GLU A 177 5.29 -7.72 8.03
CA GLU A 177 6.11 -8.40 9.04
C GLU A 177 7.25 -9.17 8.38
N GLY A 178 6.97 -10.00 7.37
CA GLY A 178 8.01 -10.75 6.66
C GLY A 178 9.01 -9.90 5.86
N LYS A 179 8.72 -8.61 5.66
CA LYS A 179 9.62 -7.66 4.99
C LYS A 179 10.44 -6.83 5.98
N TYR A 180 9.89 -6.54 7.15
CA TYR A 180 10.41 -5.52 8.08
C TYR A 180 10.89 -6.06 9.43
N LEU A 181 10.51 -7.29 9.81
CA LEU A 181 10.89 -7.97 11.05
C LEU A 181 11.72 -9.22 10.75
#